data_AF-A0A935T1W0-F1
#
_entry.id   AF-A0A935T1W0-F1
#
_cell.length_a   1.000
_cell.length_b   1.000
_cell.length_c   1.000
_cell.angle_alpha   90.00
_cell.angle_beta   90.00
_cell.angle_gamma   90.00
#
_symmetry.space_group_name_H-M   'P 1'
#
loop_
_entity.id
_entity.type
_entity.pdbx_description
1 polymer ?
#
loop_
_entity_poly.entity_id
_entity_poly.type
_entity_poly.pdbx_seq_one_letter_code
_entity_poly.pdbx_strand_id
1 'polypeptide(L)'
;MQTIGVAGGVKPLRILLARLRGRLNPGGSVLADSSELREVWDGDASDRSAERGEIVLATRYGRLRGEPFPWVYLAEADLAAVAQAAGYTVETLMRVESGEYLVELRAATGAASDAVPGDGTGGDAVSRRGGVAAR
;
A
#
# COMPACT_ATOMS: atom_id res chain seq x y z
N MET A 1 -15.33 1.40 -14.47
CA MET A 1 -14.19 0.45 -14.35
C MET A 1 -13.54 0.77 -13.02
N GLN A 2 -13.34 -0.22 -12.16
CA GLN A 2 -12.77 0.01 -10.83
C GLN A 2 -11.28 -0.29 -10.83
N THR A 3 -10.46 0.62 -10.30
CA THR A 3 -9.01 0.63 -10.53
C THR A 3 -8.33 -0.58 -9.93
N ILE A 4 -8.75 -1.02 -8.74
CA ILE A 4 -8.07 -2.11 -8.02
C ILE A 4 -8.24 -3.47 -8.69
N GLY A 5 -9.30 -3.64 -9.49
CA GLY A 5 -9.66 -4.94 -10.02
C GLY A 5 -8.63 -5.51 -10.99
N VAL A 6 -7.82 -4.65 -11.62
CA VAL A 6 -6.69 -5.06 -12.47
C VAL A 6 -5.63 -5.88 -11.72
N ALA A 7 -5.59 -5.79 -10.39
CA ALA A 7 -4.70 -6.61 -9.59
C ALA A 7 -5.11 -8.10 -9.63
N GLY A 8 -6.40 -8.39 -9.82
CA GLY A 8 -6.92 -9.75 -9.94
C GLY A 8 -7.06 -10.52 -8.61
N GLY A 9 -6.78 -9.89 -7.46
CA GLY A 9 -6.99 -10.53 -6.16
C GLY A 9 -6.37 -9.74 -5.01
N VAL A 10 -6.71 -10.11 -3.77
CA VAL A 10 -6.23 -9.51 -2.53
C VAL A 10 -4.70 -9.63 -2.40
N LYS A 11 -4.17 -10.85 -2.61
CA LYS A 11 -2.73 -11.10 -2.53
C LYS A 11 -1.95 -10.38 -3.65
N PRO A 12 -2.36 -10.48 -4.93
CA PRO A 12 -1.78 -9.65 -6.00
C PRO A 12 -1.87 -8.15 -5.74
N LEU A 13 -2.98 -7.65 -5.20
CA LEU A 13 -3.16 -6.23 -4.87
C LEU A 13 -2.13 -5.76 -3.84
N ARG A 14 -1.92 -6.53 -2.76
CA ARG A 14 -0.88 -6.22 -1.78
C ARG A 14 0.51 -6.13 -2.41
N ILE A 15 0.84 -7.03 -3.34
CA ILE A 15 2.11 -7.03 -4.08
C ILE A 15 2.20 -5.80 -4.99
N LEU A 16 1.12 -5.45 -5.69
CA LEU A 16 1.04 -4.27 -6.55
C LEU A 16 1.27 -3.00 -5.75
N LEU A 17 0.57 -2.83 -4.62
CA LEU A 17 0.72 -1.67 -3.74
C LEU A 17 2.15 -1.55 -3.19
N ALA A 18 2.75 -2.66 -2.73
CA ALA A 18 4.14 -2.65 -2.27
C ALA A 18 5.12 -2.20 -3.38
N ARG A 19 4.90 -2.62 -4.63
CA ARG A 19 5.70 -2.19 -5.80
C ARG A 19 5.47 -0.72 -6.14
N LEU A 20 4.23 -0.25 -6.10
CA LEU A 20 3.91 1.15 -6.36
C LEU A 20 4.57 2.07 -5.33
N ARG A 21 4.56 1.69 -4.04
CA ARG A 21 5.18 2.47 -2.97
C ARG A 21 6.64 2.79 -3.26
N GLY A 22 7.40 1.81 -3.75
CA GLY A 22 8.81 1.99 -4.12
C GLY A 22 9.05 2.81 -5.39
N ARG A 23 7.99 3.20 -6.13
CA ARG A 23 8.07 3.99 -7.38
C ARG A 23 7.39 5.35 -7.29
N LEU A 24 6.72 5.67 -6.20
CA LEU A 24 6.14 6.98 -6.00
C LEU A 24 7.25 8.02 -5.79
N ASN A 25 7.12 9.16 -6.47
CA ASN A 25 7.90 10.34 -6.11
C ASN A 25 7.56 10.78 -4.68
N PRO A 26 8.48 11.49 -3.99
CA PRO A 26 8.18 12.10 -2.70
C PRO A 26 6.88 12.91 -2.74
N GLY A 27 5.98 12.67 -1.79
CA GLY A 27 4.66 13.31 -1.74
C GLY A 27 3.62 12.77 -2.73
N GLY A 28 3.98 11.82 -3.59
CA GLY A 28 3.07 11.16 -4.52
C GLY A 28 2.04 10.27 -3.83
N SER A 29 0.90 10.10 -4.50
CA SER A 29 -0.21 9.28 -4.02
C SER A 29 -0.73 8.35 -5.12
N VAL A 30 -1.51 7.35 -4.71
CA VAL A 30 -2.27 6.48 -5.60
C VAL A 30 -3.75 6.76 -5.37
N LEU A 31 -4.48 7.07 -6.44
CA LEU A 31 -5.95 7.10 -6.41
C LEU A 31 -6.47 5.72 -6.81
N ALA A 32 -7.39 5.18 -6.01
CA ALA A 32 -7.99 3.88 -6.25
C ALA A 32 -9.48 3.92 -5.94
N ASP A 33 -10.29 3.36 -6.82
CA ASP A 33 -11.72 3.14 -6.61
C ASP A 33 -12.08 1.65 -6.59
N SER A 34 -13.13 1.35 -5.83
CA SER A 34 -13.73 0.02 -5.72
C SER A 34 -15.18 0.15 -5.24
N SER A 35 -15.86 -0.97 -5.07
CA SER A 35 -17.21 -1.06 -4.50
C SER A 35 -17.37 -2.28 -3.60
N GLU A 36 -18.32 -2.20 -2.68
CA GLU A 36 -18.82 -3.41 -2.03
C GLU A 36 -19.48 -4.34 -3.07
N LEU A 37 -19.18 -5.63 -3.00
CA LEU A 37 -19.94 -6.65 -3.73
C LEU A 37 -21.32 -6.77 -3.09
N ARG A 38 -22.31 -6.13 -3.73
CA ARG A 38 -23.71 -6.11 -3.28
C ARG A 38 -24.42 -7.45 -3.50
N GLU A 39 -24.01 -8.20 -4.50
CA GLU A 39 -24.62 -9.50 -4.84
C GLU A 39 -23.64 -10.63 -4.58
N VAL A 40 -24.03 -11.53 -3.67
CA VAL A 40 -23.33 -12.78 -3.43
C VAL A 40 -23.59 -13.68 -4.64
N TRP A 41 -22.61 -13.83 -5.51
CA TRP A 41 -22.69 -14.73 -6.66
C TRP A 41 -22.45 -16.16 -6.15
N ASP A 42 -23.54 -16.90 -5.88
CA ASP A 42 -23.57 -18.32 -5.45
C ASP A 42 -22.80 -18.70 -4.16
N GLY A 43 -22.33 -17.72 -3.38
CA GLY A 43 -21.52 -17.94 -2.17
C GLY A 43 -22.28 -18.02 -0.84
N ASP A 44 -21.54 -18.35 0.22
CA ASP A 44 -22.03 -18.26 1.60
C ASP A 44 -22.27 -16.80 1.97
N ALA A 45 -23.53 -16.42 2.21
CA ALA A 45 -23.92 -15.07 2.59
C ALA A 45 -23.35 -14.63 3.96
N SER A 46 -22.75 -15.54 4.73
CA SER A 46 -22.03 -15.27 5.97
C SER A 46 -20.54 -14.99 5.78
N ASP A 47 -19.98 -15.22 4.59
CA ASP A 47 -18.58 -14.91 4.31
C ASP A 47 -18.35 -13.39 4.34
N ARG A 48 -17.38 -12.99 5.16
CA ARG A 48 -16.94 -11.61 5.37
C ARG A 48 -15.47 -11.42 5.03
N SER A 49 -14.83 -12.42 4.43
CA SER A 49 -13.45 -12.34 3.95
C SER A 49 -13.34 -11.31 2.81
N ALA A 50 -12.13 -10.77 2.60
CA ALA A 50 -11.84 -9.91 1.46
C ALA A 50 -11.83 -10.72 0.14
N GLU A 51 -11.49 -12.01 0.24
CA GLU A 51 -11.38 -12.95 -0.85
C GLU A 51 -12.73 -13.26 -1.53
N ARG A 52 -13.86 -13.04 -0.84
CA ARG A 52 -15.21 -13.06 -1.47
C ARG A 52 -15.31 -12.10 -2.67
N GLY A 53 -14.42 -11.12 -2.71
CA GLY A 53 -14.27 -10.12 -3.76
C GLY A 53 -13.63 -10.62 -5.05
N GLU A 54 -12.96 -11.76 -5.00
CA GLU A 54 -12.19 -12.31 -6.13
C GLU A 54 -13.11 -13.06 -7.08
N ILE A 55 -13.15 -12.62 -8.34
CA ILE A 55 -13.99 -13.19 -9.38
C ILE A 55 -13.19 -13.41 -10.66
N VAL A 56 -13.77 -14.19 -11.59
CA VAL A 56 -13.25 -14.33 -12.95
C VAL A 56 -14.21 -13.65 -13.91
N LEU A 57 -13.70 -12.66 -14.65
CA LEU A 57 -14.43 -11.98 -15.70
C LEU A 57 -14.04 -12.54 -17.06
N ALA A 58 -14.95 -12.47 -18.02
CA ALA A 58 -14.65 -12.68 -19.43
C ALA A 58 -15.40 -11.63 -20.25
N THR A 59 -14.76 -11.12 -21.31
CA THR A 59 -15.38 -10.12 -22.18
C THR A 59 -15.97 -10.78 -23.43
N ARG A 60 -17.06 -10.20 -23.94
CA ARG A 60 -17.65 -10.60 -25.23
C ARG A 60 -18.05 -9.36 -26.01
N TYR A 61 -17.64 -9.32 -27.27
CA TYR A 61 -18.07 -8.29 -28.21
C TYR A 61 -18.52 -8.95 -29.52
N GLY A 62 -19.83 -8.98 -29.76
CA GLY A 62 -20.43 -9.73 -30.86
C GLY A 62 -20.10 -11.23 -30.79
N ARG A 63 -19.30 -11.71 -31.76
CA ARG A 63 -18.79 -13.09 -31.83
C ARG A 63 -17.42 -13.27 -31.19
N LEU A 64 -16.72 -12.19 -30.84
CA LEU A 64 -15.42 -12.25 -30.18
C LEU A 64 -15.61 -12.55 -28.70
N ARG A 65 -14.86 -13.52 -28.18
CA ARG A 65 -14.77 -13.85 -26.77
C ARG A 65 -13.33 -13.60 -26.33
N GLY A 66 -13.15 -12.81 -25.27
CA GLY A 66 -11.88 -12.66 -24.60
C GLY A 66 -11.62 -13.84 -23.67
N GLU A 67 -10.34 -14.11 -23.42
CA GLU A 67 -9.94 -15.07 -22.40
C GLU A 67 -10.41 -14.61 -21.02
N PRO A 68 -10.82 -15.54 -20.14
CA PRO A 68 -11.14 -15.22 -18.76
C PRO A 68 -9.93 -14.63 -18.03
N PHE A 69 -10.16 -13.64 -17.17
CA PHE A 69 -9.13 -13.03 -16.35
C PHE A 69 -9.64 -12.76 -14.93
N PRO A 70 -8.74 -12.82 -13.93
CA PRO A 70 -9.11 -12.56 -12.55
C PRO A 70 -9.37 -11.07 -12.32
N TRP A 71 -10.29 -10.77 -11.42
CA TRP A 71 -10.67 -9.42 -11.01
C TRP A 71 -11.00 -9.39 -9.52
N VAL A 72 -10.88 -8.24 -8.87
CA VAL A 72 -11.21 -8.10 -7.44
C VAL A 72 -12.02 -6.84 -7.16
N TYR A 73 -13.03 -6.99 -6.31
CA TYR A 73 -13.82 -5.91 -5.70
C TYR A 73 -13.65 -5.99 -4.19
N LEU A 74 -13.32 -4.88 -3.54
CA LEU A 74 -13.16 -4.83 -2.09
C LEU A 74 -14.09 -3.80 -1.47
N ALA A 75 -14.65 -4.14 -0.30
CA ALA A 75 -15.25 -3.15 0.57
C ALA A 75 -14.16 -2.16 1.02
N GLU A 76 -14.58 -0.95 1.41
CA GLU A 76 -13.65 0.12 1.77
C GLU A 76 -12.72 -0.27 2.91
N ALA A 77 -13.25 -0.95 3.94
CA ALA A 77 -12.48 -1.43 5.08
C ALA A 77 -11.42 -2.46 4.67
N ASP A 78 -11.74 -3.35 3.72
CA ASP A 78 -10.82 -4.38 3.24
C ASP A 78 -9.69 -3.76 2.42
N LEU A 79 -10.01 -2.83 1.52
CA LEU A 79 -8.99 -2.10 0.77
C LEU A 79 -8.07 -1.31 1.70
N ALA A 80 -8.65 -0.65 2.71
CA ALA A 80 -7.88 0.09 3.70
C ALA A 80 -6.91 -0.83 4.47
N ALA A 81 -7.36 -2.00 4.91
CA ALA A 81 -6.53 -2.99 5.60
C ALA A 81 -5.38 -3.49 4.69
N VAL A 82 -5.67 -3.80 3.42
CA VAL A 82 -4.66 -4.24 2.45
C VAL A 82 -3.62 -3.15 2.19
N ALA A 83 -4.05 -1.90 2.04
CA ALA A 83 -3.16 -0.77 1.81
C ALA A 83 -2.30 -0.43 3.04
N GLN A 84 -2.87 -0.45 4.24
CA GLN A 84 -2.14 -0.26 5.49
C GLN A 84 -1.07 -1.33 5.69
N ALA A 85 -1.40 -2.59 5.42
CA ALA A 85 -0.42 -3.69 5.45
C ALA A 85 0.71 -3.52 4.41
N ALA A 86 0.46 -2.77 3.32
CA ALA A 86 1.47 -2.40 2.33
C ALA A 86 2.24 -1.10 2.69
N GLY A 87 1.96 -0.49 3.84
CA GLY A 87 2.64 0.70 4.33
C GLY A 87 2.09 2.01 3.75
N TYR A 88 0.77 2.07 3.53
CA TYR A 88 0.06 3.28 3.15
C TYR A 88 -0.83 3.82 4.28
N THR A 89 -1.02 5.14 4.29
CA THR A 89 -2.20 5.77 4.91
C THR A 89 -3.30 5.88 3.85
N VAL A 90 -4.55 5.84 4.30
CA VAL A 90 -5.73 5.83 3.42
C VAL A 90 -6.65 6.98 3.81
N GLU A 91 -7.03 7.79 2.83
CA GLU A 91 -8.03 8.85 2.96
C GLU A 91 -9.17 8.59 1.98
N THR A 92 -10.41 8.58 2.47
CA THR A 92 -11.58 8.42 1.61
C THR A 92 -12.02 9.77 1.08
N LEU A 93 -11.92 9.94 -0.24
CA LEU A 93 -12.23 11.19 -0.93
C LEU A 93 -13.72 11.30 -1.28
N MET A 94 -14.36 10.18 -1.62
CA MET A 94 -15.75 10.16 -2.05
C MET A 94 -16.41 8.80 -1.77
N ARG A 95 -17.71 8.84 -1.51
CA ARG A 95 -18.62 7.68 -1.49
C ARG A 95 -19.88 8.04 -2.25
N VAL A 96 -20.48 7.07 -2.92
CA VAL A 96 -21.81 7.21 -3.54
C VAL A 96 -22.77 6.17 -2.99
N GLU A 97 -24.08 6.43 -3.12
CA GLU A 97 -25.14 5.58 -2.53
C GLU A 97 -25.15 4.14 -3.07
N SER A 98 -24.68 3.96 -4.30
CA SER A 98 -24.51 2.64 -4.92
C SER A 98 -23.36 1.81 -4.32
N GLY A 99 -22.57 2.37 -3.40
CA GLY A 99 -21.55 1.63 -2.62
C GLY A 99 -20.14 1.68 -3.24
N GLU A 100 -19.95 2.38 -4.35
CA GLU A 100 -18.64 2.74 -4.86
C GLU A 100 -18.01 3.84 -3.99
N TYR A 101 -16.69 3.82 -3.93
CA TYR A 101 -15.90 4.77 -3.18
C TYR A 101 -14.57 5.06 -3.89
N LEU A 102 -13.98 6.20 -3.57
CA LEU A 102 -12.66 6.62 -4.04
C LEU A 102 -11.77 6.92 -2.84
N VAL A 103 -10.57 6.35 -2.83
CA VAL A 103 -9.55 6.62 -1.81
C VAL A 103 -8.27 7.19 -2.42
N GLU A 104 -7.59 8.00 -1.63
CA GLU A 104 -6.19 8.36 -1.81
C GLU A 104 -5.31 7.52 -0.88
N LEU A 105 -4.29 6.87 -1.44
CA LEU A 105 -3.27 6.13 -0.72
C LEU A 105 -1.96 6.91 -0.75
N ARG A 106 -1.43 7.26 0.42
CA ARG A 106 -0.13 7.92 0.57
C ARG A 106 0.84 6.99 1.29
N ALA A 107 2.10 6.96 0.87
CA ALA A 107 3.10 6.18 1.58
C ALA A 107 3.18 6.66 3.04
N ALA A 108 3.06 5.74 3.99
CA ALA A 108 3.19 6.09 5.39
C ALA A 108 4.62 6.59 5.63
N THR A 109 4.75 7.85 6.02
CA THR A 109 6.01 8.40 6.50
C THR A 109 6.33 7.69 7.81
N GLY A 110 7.44 6.96 7.85
CA GLY A 110 7.92 6.42 9.12
C GLY A 110 8.10 7.57 10.11
N ALA A 111 7.65 7.39 11.34
CA ALA A 111 8.12 8.21 12.45
C ALA A 111 9.65 8.27 12.38
N ALA A 112 10.21 9.48 12.51
CA ALA A 112 11.63 9.73 12.46
C ALA A 112 12.42 8.72 13.31
N SER A 113 13.26 7.92 12.65
CA SER A 113 14.32 7.13 13.26
C SER A 113 15.60 7.33 12.44
N ASP A 114 15.99 8.58 12.26
CA ASP A 114 17.34 8.96 11.81
C ASP A 114 17.95 10.01 12.76
N ALA A 115 17.70 9.86 14.07
CA ALA A 115 18.56 10.47 15.06
C ALA A 115 19.83 9.62 15.19
N VAL A 116 20.82 9.90 14.36
CA VAL A 116 22.21 9.50 14.63
C VAL A 116 22.65 10.27 15.88
N PRO A 117 22.95 9.62 17.02
CA PRO A 117 23.56 10.32 18.13
C PRO A 117 24.97 10.69 17.71
N GLY A 118 25.28 11.99 17.69
CA GLY A 118 26.62 12.48 17.43
C GLY A 118 27.60 11.89 18.43
N ASP A 119 28.60 11.18 17.93
CA ASP A 119 29.77 10.79 18.69
C ASP A 119 30.66 12.02 18.87
N GLY A 120 30.45 12.70 20.00
CA GLY A 120 31.35 13.71 20.51
C GLY A 120 32.74 13.10 20.74
N THR A 121 33.57 13.15 19.70
CA THR A 121 34.98 12.77 19.80
C THR A 121 35.73 13.98 20.33
N GLY A 122 36.18 13.84 21.58
CA GLY A 122 36.91 14.84 22.34
C GLY A 122 38.17 15.33 21.63
N GLY A 123 38.50 16.59 21.90
CA GLY A 123 39.61 17.30 21.30
C GLY A 123 40.96 16.64 21.56
N ASP A 124 41.74 16.53 20.48
CA ASP A 124 43.18 16.30 20.51
C ASP A 124 43.88 17.49 21.19
N ALA A 125 44.43 17.26 22.37
CA ALA A 125 45.38 18.15 23.01
C ALA A 125 46.80 17.66 22.72
N VAL A 126 47.41 18.21 21.66
CA VAL A 126 48.87 18.20 21.48
C VAL A 126 49.45 19.40 22.21
N SER A 127 50.26 19.18 23.24
CA SER A 127 51.31 20.12 23.62
C SER A 127 52.49 19.44 24.33
N ARG A 128 53.69 19.72 23.81
CA ARG A 128 55.00 19.20 24.20
C ARG A 128 55.60 20.01 25.37
N ARG A 129 56.43 19.38 26.22
CA ARG A 129 57.87 19.70 26.50
C ARG A 129 58.34 19.33 27.93
N GLY A 130 59.56 18.76 27.99
CA GLY A 130 60.59 18.93 29.04
C GLY A 130 60.40 18.15 30.35
N GLY A 131 61.39 17.50 30.99
CA GLY A 131 62.83 17.40 30.78
C GLY A 131 63.50 16.65 31.97
N VAL A 132 64.64 16.01 31.67
CA VAL A 132 65.87 15.76 32.49
C VAL A 132 65.80 15.18 33.92
N ALA A 133 66.52 14.06 34.14
CA ALA A 133 67.62 13.86 35.12
C ALA A 133 67.80 12.34 35.41
N ALA A 134 68.87 11.68 34.96
CA ALA A 134 70.16 11.54 35.65
C ALA A 134 70.08 10.77 37.00
N ARG A 135 70.45 9.48 36.97
CA ARG A 135 71.58 8.87 37.72
C ARG A 135 71.69 7.39 37.40
#